data_AF-A0A2G9HR96-F1
#
_entry.id   AF-A0A2G9HR96-F1
#
_cell.length_a   1.000
_cell.length_b   1.000
_cell.length_c   1.000
_cell.angle_alpha   90.00
_cell.angle_beta   90.00
_cell.angle_gamma   90.00
#
_symmetry.space_group_name_H-M   'P 1'
#
loop_
_entity.id
_entity.type
_entity.pdbx_description
1 polymer ?
#
loop_
_entity_poly.entity_id
_entity_poly.type
_entity_poly.pdbx_seq_one_letter_code
_entity_poly.pdbx_strand_id
1 'polypeptide(L)'
;MLRHNAAIVCASPLYTSIVDCLKSSLNDEKFPVRESSVRALGRLLLYQIQNDSSNTTAHLATLNYLVLAMQDDSSEVRRRALSALKAVAKANPQAVAIHSSSFGPALAECLKDGSTPVRLAAERCALHSFQLSKGTENVQAAQKYITGLDARRLAKLPEHSDDGEDSEDEASS
;
A
#
# COMPACT_ATOMS: atom_id res chain seq x y z
N MET A 1 16.73 7.94 5.69
CA MET A 1 17.58 7.73 4.49
C MET A 1 16.80 7.51 3.20
N LEU A 2 15.76 6.67 3.15
CA LEU A 2 14.96 6.46 1.91
C LEU A 2 14.01 7.61 1.54
N ARG A 3 13.94 8.67 2.37
CA ARG A 3 12.99 9.78 2.20
C ARG A 3 13.25 10.61 0.92
N HIS A 4 14.51 10.70 0.47
CA HIS A 4 14.93 11.57 -0.66
C HIS A 4 15.72 10.87 -1.76
N ASN A 5 15.97 9.55 -1.66
CA ASN A 5 17.02 8.88 -2.44
C ASN A 5 16.61 7.50 -3.00
N ALA A 6 15.32 7.27 -3.25
CA ALA A 6 14.86 6.02 -3.87
C ALA A 6 15.60 5.75 -5.21
N ALA A 7 15.84 6.81 -5.99
CA ALA A 7 16.66 6.74 -7.21
C ALA A 7 18.09 6.26 -6.96
N ILE A 8 18.76 6.80 -5.93
CA ILE A 8 20.14 6.43 -5.57
C ILE A 8 20.19 4.97 -5.10
N VAL A 9 19.20 4.53 -4.33
CA VAL A 9 19.12 3.14 -3.84
C VAL A 9 18.91 2.17 -5.01
N CYS A 10 18.01 2.48 -5.95
CA CYS A 10 17.78 1.65 -7.13
C CYS A 10 18.99 1.59 -8.07
N ALA A 11 19.77 2.68 -8.16
CA ALA A 11 21.01 2.72 -8.94
C ALA A 11 22.22 2.15 -8.19
N SER A 12 22.09 1.81 -6.91
CA SER A 12 23.19 1.35 -6.07
C SER A 12 23.54 -0.11 -6.34
N PRO A 13 24.82 -0.49 -6.36
CA PRO A 13 25.23 -1.90 -6.37
C PRO A 13 24.77 -2.67 -5.11
N LEU A 14 24.40 -1.95 -4.05
CA LEU A 14 23.88 -2.52 -2.81
C LEU A 14 22.36 -2.71 -2.82
N TYR A 15 21.67 -2.42 -3.94
CA TYR A 15 20.22 -2.48 -4.04
C TYR A 15 19.64 -3.77 -3.46
N THR A 16 20.13 -4.93 -3.91
CA THR A 16 19.67 -6.24 -3.44
C THR A 16 19.86 -6.40 -1.93
N SER A 17 21.04 -6.05 -1.40
CA SER A 17 21.32 -6.12 0.03
C SER A 17 20.43 -5.20 0.86
N ILE A 18 20.09 -4.01 0.32
CA ILE A 18 19.17 -3.07 0.97
C ILE A 18 17.76 -3.67 1.01
N VAL A 19 17.27 -4.21 -0.11
CA VAL A 19 15.95 -4.86 -0.16
C VAL A 19 15.89 -6.07 0.77
N ASP A 20 16.94 -6.89 0.82
CA ASP A 20 17.03 -8.04 1.73
C ASP A 20 17.03 -7.61 3.20
N CYS A 21 17.70 -6.50 3.53
CA CYS A 21 17.68 -5.92 4.87
C CYS A 21 16.28 -5.39 5.25
N LEU A 22 15.58 -4.72 4.32
CA LEU A 22 14.20 -4.28 4.55
C LEU A 22 13.27 -5.47 4.75
N LYS A 23 13.44 -6.53 3.96
CA LYS A 23 12.70 -7.78 4.08
C LYS A 23 12.93 -8.46 5.43
N SER A 24 14.18 -8.59 5.87
CA SER A 24 14.47 -9.22 7.16
C SER A 24 13.88 -8.40 8.32
N SER A 25 13.93 -7.07 8.21
CA SER A 25 13.39 -6.13 9.19
C SER A 25 11.87 -6.15 9.31
N LEU A 26 11.14 -6.79 8.39
CA LEU A 26 9.70 -7.07 8.55
C LEU A 26 9.41 -8.16 9.58
N ASN A 27 10.43 -8.88 10.06
CA ASN A 27 10.29 -9.90 11.12
C ASN A 27 10.93 -9.44 12.43
N ASP A 28 11.25 -8.14 12.57
CA ASP A 28 11.81 -7.61 13.81
C ASP A 28 10.74 -7.63 14.93
N GLU A 29 11.15 -7.96 16.15
CA GLU A 29 10.28 -8.00 17.34
C GLU A 29 9.60 -6.65 17.61
N LYS A 30 10.26 -5.54 17.25
CA LYS A 30 9.78 -4.19 17.51
C LYS A 30 8.97 -3.69 16.32
N PHE A 31 7.67 -3.51 16.53
CA PHE A 31 6.79 -2.97 15.49
C PHE A 31 7.28 -1.66 14.85
N PRO A 32 7.97 -0.70 15.53
CA PRO A 32 8.47 0.51 14.87
C PRO A 32 9.53 0.24 13.79
N VAL A 33 10.32 -0.84 13.95
CA VAL A 33 11.30 -1.28 12.94
C VAL A 33 10.57 -1.87 11.72
N ARG A 34 9.58 -2.71 11.97
CA ARG A 34 8.72 -3.26 10.91
C ARG A 34 7.99 -2.15 10.15
N GLU A 35 7.36 -1.21 10.86
CA GLU A 35 6.64 -0.06 10.28
C GLU A 35 7.58 0.80 9.40
N SER A 36 8.81 1.05 9.87
CA SER A 36 9.83 1.77 9.10
C SER A 36 10.22 1.03 7.81
N SER A 37 10.32 -0.30 7.88
CA SER A 37 10.59 -1.16 6.73
C SER A 37 9.46 -1.13 5.70
N VAL A 38 8.21 -1.16 6.16
CA VAL A 38 7.02 -1.01 5.29
C VAL A 38 7.01 0.35 4.61
N ARG A 39 7.29 1.43 5.34
CA ARG A 39 7.39 2.79 4.77
C ARG A 39 8.46 2.85 3.67
N ALA A 40 9.60 2.22 3.90
CA ALA A 40 10.70 2.11 2.96
C ALA A 40 10.31 1.33 1.69
N LEU A 41 9.71 0.16 1.84
CA LEU A 41 9.25 -0.69 0.74
C LEU A 41 8.14 -0.03 -0.08
N GLY A 42 7.22 0.70 0.58
CA GLY A 42 6.18 1.48 -0.09
C GLY A 42 6.76 2.55 -1.01
N ARG A 43 7.77 3.31 -0.54
CA ARG A 43 8.47 4.31 -1.36
C ARG A 43 9.25 3.67 -2.50
N LEU A 44 9.86 2.50 -2.26
CA LEU A 44 10.54 1.75 -3.30
C LEU A 44 9.55 1.31 -4.40
N LEU A 45 8.41 0.72 -4.04
CA LEU A 45 7.39 0.29 -5.00
C LEU A 45 6.87 1.47 -5.83
N LEU A 46 6.56 2.60 -5.16
CA LEU A 46 6.14 3.83 -5.84
C LEU A 46 7.18 4.29 -6.87
N TYR A 47 8.46 4.31 -6.48
CA TYR A 47 9.55 4.67 -7.38
C TYR A 47 9.68 3.70 -8.56
N GLN A 48 9.65 2.38 -8.31
CA GLN A 48 9.76 1.35 -9.34
C GLN A 48 8.66 1.52 -10.40
N ILE A 49 7.42 1.75 -9.97
CA ILE A 49 6.27 1.93 -10.88
C ILE A 49 6.36 3.23 -11.69
N GLN A 50 6.88 4.31 -11.10
CA GLN A 50 7.05 5.59 -11.79
C GLN A 50 8.19 5.61 -12.80
N ASN A 51 9.26 4.84 -12.57
CA ASN A 51 10.48 4.88 -13.39
C ASN A 51 10.58 3.72 -14.39
N ASP A 52 10.01 2.56 -14.06
CA ASP A 52 9.96 1.40 -14.94
C ASP A 52 8.62 0.69 -14.79
N SER A 53 7.59 1.25 -15.42
CA SER A 53 6.23 0.72 -15.39
C SER A 53 6.08 -0.65 -16.07
N SER A 54 7.09 -1.09 -16.84
CA SER A 54 7.06 -2.35 -17.58
C SER A 54 7.47 -3.56 -16.75
N ASN A 55 8.25 -3.35 -15.68
CA ASN A 55 8.80 -4.41 -14.84
C ASN A 55 7.82 -4.89 -13.76
N THR A 56 6.71 -5.46 -14.22
CA THR A 56 5.62 -5.96 -13.37
C THR A 56 6.07 -7.03 -12.39
N THR A 57 7.08 -7.83 -12.73
CA THR A 57 7.67 -8.84 -11.83
C THR A 57 8.33 -8.20 -10.60
N ALA A 58 9.11 -7.14 -10.78
CA ALA A 58 9.74 -6.43 -9.67
C ALA A 58 8.70 -5.71 -8.79
N HIS A 59 7.69 -5.10 -9.42
CA HIS A 59 6.58 -4.46 -8.69
C HIS A 59 5.84 -5.46 -7.81
N LEU A 60 5.49 -6.63 -8.37
CA LEU A 60 4.81 -7.69 -7.65
C LEU A 60 5.64 -8.22 -6.47
N ALA A 61 6.97 -8.38 -6.65
CA ALA A 61 7.86 -8.81 -5.58
C ALA A 61 7.84 -7.82 -4.40
N THR A 62 7.96 -6.51 -4.66
CA THR A 62 7.91 -5.48 -3.62
C THR A 62 6.51 -5.37 -3.00
N LEU A 63 5.45 -5.46 -3.82
CA LEU A 63 4.05 -5.42 -3.38
C LEU A 63 3.74 -6.55 -2.41
N ASN A 64 4.24 -7.77 -2.64
CA ASN A 64 4.01 -8.90 -1.74
C ASN A 64 4.52 -8.64 -0.32
N TYR A 65 5.58 -7.84 -0.14
CA TYR A 65 6.02 -7.44 1.19
C TYR A 65 5.03 -6.49 1.89
N LEU A 66 4.36 -5.62 1.13
CA LEU A 66 3.27 -4.79 1.68
C LEU A 66 2.06 -5.65 2.04
N VAL A 67 1.73 -6.67 1.23
CA VAL A 67 0.65 -7.62 1.51
C VAL A 67 0.91 -8.43 2.78
N LEU A 68 2.17 -8.83 3.02
CA LEU A 68 2.56 -9.46 4.29
C LEU A 68 2.37 -8.49 5.46
N ALA A 69 2.79 -7.24 5.31
CA ALA A 69 2.63 -6.23 6.35
C ALA A 69 1.17 -5.83 6.64
N MET A 70 0.25 -6.00 5.68
CA MET A 70 -1.20 -5.85 5.93
C MET A 70 -1.76 -6.91 6.89
N GLN A 71 -1.02 -7.99 7.13
CA GLN A 71 -1.40 -9.09 8.02
C GLN A 71 -0.55 -9.12 9.30
N ASP A 72 0.24 -8.06 9.55
CA ASP A 72 1.07 -7.92 10.74
C ASP A 72 0.22 -7.88 12.02
N ASP A 73 0.78 -8.34 13.14
CA ASP A 73 0.10 -8.32 14.44
C ASP A 73 -0.13 -6.88 14.96
N SER A 74 0.75 -5.93 14.61
CA SER A 74 0.62 -4.52 14.96
C SER A 74 -0.30 -3.75 14.02
N SER A 75 -1.28 -3.05 14.59
CA SER A 75 -2.18 -2.17 13.83
C SER A 75 -1.44 -1.02 13.14
N GLU A 76 -0.33 -0.53 13.71
CA GLU A 76 0.46 0.53 13.08
C GLU A 76 1.15 0.05 11.80
N VAL A 77 1.63 -1.18 11.79
CA VAL A 77 2.28 -1.79 10.62
C VAL A 77 1.23 -2.04 9.53
N ARG A 78 0.07 -2.61 9.88
CA ARG A 78 -1.05 -2.81 8.93
C ARG A 78 -1.52 -1.50 8.33
N ARG A 79 -1.75 -0.47 9.16
CA ARG A 79 -2.15 0.87 8.71
C ARG A 79 -1.12 1.46 7.75
N ARG A 80 0.18 1.37 8.08
CA ARG A 80 1.25 1.89 7.21
C ARG A 80 1.30 1.16 5.86
N ALA A 81 1.06 -0.14 5.82
CA ALA A 81 1.03 -0.92 4.59
C ALA A 81 -0.12 -0.47 3.66
N LEU A 82 -1.30 -0.20 4.23
CA LEU A 82 -2.46 0.33 3.49
C LEU A 82 -2.18 1.74 2.94
N SER A 83 -1.59 2.63 3.74
CA SER A 83 -1.21 3.96 3.27
C SER A 83 -0.15 3.89 2.15
N ALA A 84 0.81 2.96 2.23
CA ALA A 84 1.78 2.74 1.17
C ALA A 84 1.11 2.27 -0.13
N LEU A 85 0.23 1.26 -0.07
CA LEU A 85 -0.49 0.79 -1.26
C LEU A 85 -1.43 1.88 -1.83
N LYS A 86 -2.09 2.66 -0.98
CA LYS A 86 -2.91 3.82 -1.36
C LYS A 86 -2.09 4.81 -2.21
N ALA A 87 -0.89 5.17 -1.76
CA ALA A 87 -0.01 6.11 -2.46
C ALA A 87 0.40 5.58 -3.84
N VAL A 88 0.75 4.29 -3.92
CA VAL A 88 1.07 3.63 -5.20
C VAL A 88 -0.13 3.61 -6.14
N ALA A 89 -1.33 3.27 -5.64
CA ALA A 89 -2.55 3.26 -6.42
C ALA A 89 -2.96 4.66 -6.92
N LYS A 90 -2.74 5.72 -6.13
CA LYS A 90 -2.94 7.11 -6.58
C LYS A 90 -1.99 7.48 -7.72
N ALA A 91 -0.74 7.03 -7.66
CA ALA A 91 0.27 7.36 -8.67
C ALA A 91 0.09 6.60 -9.99
N ASN A 92 -0.26 5.32 -9.93
CA ASN A 92 -0.51 4.51 -11.13
C ASN A 92 -1.53 3.40 -10.84
N PRO A 93 -2.83 3.68 -11.03
CA PRO A 93 -3.90 2.71 -10.78
C PRO A 93 -3.77 1.43 -11.61
N GLN A 94 -3.30 1.53 -12.86
CA GLN A 94 -3.22 0.40 -13.77
C GLN A 94 -2.17 -0.63 -13.32
N ALA A 95 -1.01 -0.15 -12.85
CA ALA A 95 0.05 -1.00 -12.31
C ALA A 95 -0.41 -1.77 -11.06
N VAL A 96 -1.31 -1.19 -10.26
CA VAL A 96 -1.89 -1.88 -9.09
C VAL A 96 -2.99 -2.85 -9.51
N ALA A 97 -3.86 -2.46 -10.45
CA ALA A 97 -5.03 -3.25 -10.85
C ALA A 97 -4.68 -4.66 -11.35
N ILE A 98 -3.57 -4.80 -12.10
CA ILE A 98 -3.08 -6.10 -12.61
C ILE A 98 -2.68 -7.08 -11.50
N HIS A 99 -2.39 -6.57 -10.29
CA HIS A 99 -2.01 -7.37 -9.12
C HIS A 99 -3.12 -7.46 -8.07
N SER A 100 -4.36 -7.09 -8.41
CA SER A 100 -5.52 -7.12 -7.51
C SER A 100 -5.78 -8.47 -6.85
N SER A 101 -5.42 -9.58 -7.51
CA SER A 101 -5.55 -10.93 -6.91
C SER A 101 -4.55 -11.19 -5.78
N SER A 102 -3.42 -10.48 -5.76
CA SER A 102 -2.37 -10.64 -4.75
C SER A 102 -2.68 -9.90 -3.45
N PHE A 103 -3.21 -8.68 -3.52
CA PHE A 103 -3.51 -7.86 -2.34
C PHE A 103 -4.99 -7.83 -1.96
N GLY A 104 -5.90 -8.16 -2.88
CA GLY A 104 -7.35 -8.03 -2.69
C GLY A 104 -7.88 -8.74 -1.44
N PRO A 105 -7.52 -10.02 -1.18
CA PRO A 105 -7.93 -10.72 0.03
C PRO A 105 -7.41 -10.07 1.33
N ALA A 106 -6.14 -9.66 1.37
CA ALA A 106 -5.57 -9.01 2.55
C ALA A 106 -6.25 -7.66 2.84
N LEU A 107 -6.51 -6.88 1.79
CA LEU A 107 -7.23 -5.62 1.92
C LEU A 107 -8.67 -5.82 2.40
N ALA A 108 -9.34 -6.89 1.96
CA ALA A 108 -10.69 -7.24 2.41
C ALA A 108 -10.74 -7.61 3.90
N GLU A 109 -9.70 -8.26 4.42
CA GLU A 109 -9.58 -8.51 5.85
C GLU A 109 -9.29 -7.23 6.64
N CYS A 110 -8.47 -6.31 6.12
CA CYS A 110 -8.25 -5.00 6.74
C CYS A 110 -9.53 -4.12 6.81
N LEU A 111 -10.49 -4.31 5.91
CA LEU A 111 -11.80 -3.62 6.01
C LEU A 111 -12.63 -4.09 7.23
N LYS A 112 -12.33 -5.28 7.75
CA LYS A 112 -12.98 -5.87 8.92
C LYS A 112 -12.09 -5.80 10.17
N ASP A 113 -10.98 -5.07 10.10
CA ASP A 113 -9.98 -5.03 11.17
C ASP A 113 -10.57 -4.58 12.50
N GLY A 114 -10.08 -5.12 13.62
CA GLY A 114 -10.50 -4.67 14.95
C GLY A 114 -10.14 -3.21 15.23
N SER A 115 -9.06 -2.71 14.64
CA SER A 115 -8.56 -1.35 14.78
C SER A 115 -9.29 -0.38 13.85
N THR A 116 -9.95 0.64 14.42
CA THR A 116 -10.64 1.69 13.65
C THR A 116 -9.70 2.43 12.68
N PRO A 117 -8.48 2.86 13.09
CA PRO A 117 -7.52 3.45 12.17
C PRO A 117 -7.17 2.57 10.96
N VAL A 118 -7.04 1.25 11.17
CA VAL A 118 -6.75 0.31 10.07
C VAL A 118 -7.93 0.21 9.12
N ARG A 119 -9.16 0.12 9.65
CA ARG A 119 -10.37 0.10 8.81
C ARG A 119 -10.46 1.34 7.93
N LEU A 120 -10.29 2.54 8.48
CA LEU A 120 -10.34 3.79 7.72
C LEU A 120 -9.26 3.84 6.63
N ALA A 121 -8.03 3.45 6.96
CA ALA A 121 -6.95 3.35 5.96
C ALA A 121 -7.28 2.32 4.87
N ALA A 122 -7.94 1.21 5.22
CA ALA A 122 -8.36 0.18 4.26
C ALA A 122 -9.47 0.66 3.34
N GLU A 123 -10.45 1.41 3.86
CA GLU A 123 -11.50 2.04 3.05
C GLU A 123 -10.90 2.97 1.99
N ARG A 124 -9.95 3.82 2.41
CA ARG A 124 -9.23 4.74 1.54
C ARG A 124 -8.34 4.01 0.54
N CYS A 125 -7.64 2.97 0.98
CA CYS A 125 -6.82 2.13 0.12
C CYS A 125 -7.66 1.40 -0.93
N ALA A 126 -8.82 0.85 -0.56
CA ALA A 126 -9.73 0.14 -1.46
C ALA A 126 -10.36 1.07 -2.50
N LEU A 127 -10.78 2.27 -2.12
CA LEU A 127 -11.29 3.29 -3.05
C LEU A 127 -10.31 3.52 -4.21
N HIS A 128 -9.03 3.73 -3.92
CA HIS A 128 -8.01 3.99 -4.94
C HIS A 128 -7.51 2.72 -5.63
N SER A 129 -7.25 1.64 -4.89
CA SER A 129 -6.67 0.42 -5.47
C SER A 129 -7.65 -0.31 -6.39
N PHE A 130 -8.95 -0.22 -6.11
CA PHE A 130 -10.00 -0.77 -6.97
C PHE A 130 -10.68 0.28 -7.84
N GLN A 131 -10.26 1.57 -7.79
CA GLN A 131 -10.84 2.66 -8.59
C GLN A 131 -12.37 2.74 -8.48
N LEU A 132 -12.91 2.58 -7.26
CA LEU A 132 -14.36 2.41 -7.02
C LEU A 132 -15.19 3.64 -7.43
N SER A 133 -14.58 4.82 -7.45
CA SER A 133 -15.21 6.08 -7.88
C SER A 133 -15.27 6.26 -9.40
N LYS A 134 -14.57 5.42 -10.18
CA LYS A 134 -14.40 5.62 -11.64
C LYS A 134 -15.40 4.87 -12.51
N GLY A 135 -16.26 4.02 -11.94
CA GLY A 135 -17.29 3.31 -12.72
C GLY A 135 -17.91 2.12 -11.99
N THR A 136 -19.09 1.70 -12.45
CA THR A 136 -19.81 0.55 -11.87
C THR A 136 -19.12 -0.78 -12.16
N GLU A 137 -18.37 -0.87 -13.25
CA GLU A 137 -17.55 -2.02 -13.63
C GLU A 137 -16.44 -2.29 -12.60
N ASN A 138 -15.82 -1.23 -12.07
CA ASN A 138 -14.81 -1.33 -11.01
C ASN A 138 -15.43 -1.81 -9.70
N VAL A 139 -16.63 -1.30 -9.38
CA VAL A 139 -17.42 -1.74 -8.22
C VAL A 139 -17.79 -3.22 -8.34
N GLN A 140 -18.14 -3.70 -9.53
CA GLN A 140 -18.44 -5.12 -9.78
C GLN A 140 -17.17 -5.98 -9.68
N ALA A 141 -16.06 -5.54 -10.27
CA ALA A 141 -14.79 -6.26 -10.19
C ALA A 141 -14.28 -6.39 -8.74
N ALA A 142 -14.43 -5.34 -7.93
CA ALA A 142 -14.04 -5.35 -6.52
C ALA A 142 -14.85 -6.34 -5.67
N GLN A 143 -16.08 -6.69 -6.07
CA GLN A 143 -16.92 -7.64 -5.35
C GLN A 143 -16.35 -9.07 -5.33
N LYS A 144 -15.34 -9.35 -6.15
CA LYS A 144 -14.54 -10.58 -6.04
C LYS A 144 -13.82 -10.69 -4.68
N TYR A 145 -13.49 -9.56 -4.06
CA TYR A 145 -12.70 -9.50 -2.82
C TYR A 145 -13.49 -8.94 -1.64
N ILE A 146 -14.31 -7.90 -1.86
CA ILE A 146 -15.06 -7.21 -0.80
C ILE A 146 -16.56 -7.39 -0.96
N THR A 147 -17.34 -7.11 0.09
CA THR A 147 -18.80 -7.24 -0.01
C THR A 147 -19.38 -6.21 -0.98
N GLY A 148 -20.48 -6.55 -1.65
CA GLY A 148 -21.19 -5.59 -2.51
C GLY A 148 -21.76 -4.39 -1.75
N LEU A 149 -21.99 -4.52 -0.43
CA LEU A 149 -22.36 -3.39 0.42
C LEU A 149 -21.17 -2.44 0.58
N ASP A 150 -19.99 -2.96 0.93
CA ASP A 150 -18.77 -2.17 1.08
C ASP A 150 -18.39 -1.50 -0.23
N ALA A 151 -18.35 -2.23 -1.35
CA ALA A 151 -17.99 -1.68 -2.65
C ALA A 151 -18.85 -0.46 -3.02
N ARG A 152 -20.18 -0.55 -2.80
CA ARG A 152 -21.13 0.56 -3.07
C ARG A 152 -21.03 1.70 -2.07
N ARG A 153 -20.74 1.41 -0.79
CA ARG A 153 -20.52 2.43 0.23
C ARG A 153 -19.24 3.23 -0.07
N LEU A 154 -18.15 2.54 -0.35
CA LEU A 154 -16.84 3.13 -0.62
C LEU A 154 -16.82 3.92 -1.92
N ALA A 155 -17.52 3.48 -2.97
CA ALA A 155 -17.64 4.22 -4.23
C ALA A 155 -18.25 5.63 -4.08
N LYS A 156 -18.95 5.91 -2.98
CA LYS A 156 -19.56 7.22 -2.68
C LYS A 156 -18.65 8.13 -1.85
N LEU A 157 -17.49 7.65 -1.40
CA LEU A 157 -16.54 8.46 -0.66
C LEU A 157 -15.93 9.53 -1.58
N PRO A 158 -15.71 10.78 -1.10
CA PRO A 158 -15.03 11.79 -1.88
C PRO A 158 -13.58 11.38 -2.17
N GLU A 159 -13.11 11.57 -3.41
CA GLU A 159 -11.76 11.15 -3.81
C GLU A 159 -10.64 11.84 -3.00
N HIS A 160 -10.86 13.08 -2.55
CA HIS A 160 -9.85 13.95 -1.92
C HIS A 160 -10.04 14.13 -0.40
N SER A 161 -10.91 13.37 0.27
CA SER A 161 -11.27 13.64 1.68
C SER A 161 -10.14 13.42 2.70
N ASP A 162 -8.96 13.00 2.26
CA ASP A 162 -7.94 12.35 3.08
C ASP A 162 -6.51 12.84 2.76
N ASP A 163 -6.40 13.91 1.97
CA ASP A 163 -5.10 14.53 1.65
C ASP A 163 -4.44 15.19 2.90
N GLY A 164 -5.16 15.23 4.04
CA GLY A 164 -4.65 15.71 5.32
C GLY A 164 -3.73 14.74 6.06
N GLU A 165 -3.86 13.41 5.87
CA GLU A 165 -3.06 12.42 6.63
C GLU A 165 -1.57 12.39 6.25
N ASP A 166 -1.19 12.83 5.04
CA ASP A 166 0.22 12.97 4.66
C ASP A 166 0.90 14.17 5.37
N SER A 167 0.11 15.06 5.99
CA SER A 167 0.59 16.30 6.62
C SER A 167 1.18 16.11 8.02
N GLU A 168 0.84 15.01 8.72
CA GLU A 168 1.40 14.74 10.05
C GLU A 168 2.89 14.37 10.00
N ASP A 169 3.38 13.97 8.83
CA ASP A 169 4.80 13.67 8.59
C ASP A 169 5.65 14.95 8.36
N GLU A 170 5.05 16.14 8.21
CA GLU A 170 5.73 17.45 8.06
C GLU A 170 6.09 18.11 9.40
N ALA A 171 5.45 17.73 10.50
CA ALA A 171 5.55 18.44 11.78
C ALA A 171 6.68 17.96 12.72
N SER A 172 7.54 17.04 12.27
CA SER A 172 8.67 16.54 13.05
C SER A 172 9.96 16.61 12.24
N SER A 173 10.58 17.79 12.25
CA SER A 173 11.99 18.03 11.87
C SER A 173 12.63 18.92 12.91
#